data_AF-A0A419HNT3-F1
#
_entry.id   AF-A0A419HNT3-F1
#
_cell.length_a   1.000
_cell.length_b   1.000
_cell.length_c   1.000
_cell.angle_alpha   90.00
_cell.angle_beta   90.00
_cell.angle_gamma   90.00
#
_symmetry.space_group_name_H-M   'P 1'
#
loop_
_entity.id
_entity.type
_entity.pdbx_description
1 polymer ?
#
loop_
_entity_poly.entity_id
_entity_poly.type
_entity_poly.pdbx_seq_one_letter_code
_entity_poly.pdbx_strand_id
1 'polypeptide(L)'
;MAWGIFTATGWVTRMTGREAIRSTHMVFATMTLAFGLVHAVCFPLLTDLVFGFDKVFIPFWDGITRHAVGIIGFELMLAAAFTTGARNLFKYRTWLRIHQGTYIAFVFLVIHSFFGAAANGTLNVVWLGGITLFIPAGLLCGLRFLPPSTLVRAGLVAPEVMDPLGLMEPSGEEGKRLDVSVNNELCHRYGFCQAEAPEVFQLTKDGRLRYESRPETRLSDKTRSAARCCPMRAIDLRERSL
;
A
#
# COMPACT_ATOMS: atom_id res chain seq x y z
N MET A 1 -0.97 7.18 -2.82
CA MET A 1 0.37 7.51 -3.37
C MET A 1 1.47 7.48 -2.31
N ALA A 2 1.30 8.13 -1.15
CA ALA A 2 2.30 8.13 -0.08
C ALA A 2 2.64 6.73 0.46
N TRP A 3 1.71 5.78 0.43
CA TRP A 3 1.93 4.41 0.91
C TRP A 3 3.03 3.65 0.19
N GLY A 4 3.13 3.74 -1.14
CA GLY A 4 4.23 3.12 -1.89
C GLY A 4 5.60 3.73 -1.55
N ILE A 5 5.61 5.01 -1.17
CA ILE A 5 6.81 5.71 -0.71
C ILE A 5 7.18 5.22 0.70
N PHE A 6 6.22 5.16 1.62
CA PHE A 6 6.43 4.67 2.99
C PHE A 6 6.93 3.22 3.04
N THR A 7 6.46 2.36 2.12
CA THR A 7 6.97 0.98 2.00
C THR A 7 8.37 0.91 1.37
N ALA A 8 8.72 1.83 0.46
CA ALA A 8 9.98 1.80 -0.27
C ALA A 8 11.14 2.48 0.48
N THR A 9 10.88 3.50 1.30
CA THR A 9 11.92 4.26 2.02
C THR A 9 12.17 3.76 3.44
N GLY A 10 11.33 2.85 3.97
CA GLY A 10 11.51 2.24 5.30
C GLY A 10 11.29 3.18 6.50
N TRP A 11 11.22 4.50 6.28
CA TRP A 11 11.18 5.53 7.32
C TRP A 11 10.01 5.34 8.31
N VAL A 12 8.82 5.06 7.78
CA VAL A 12 7.61 4.83 8.61
C VAL A 12 7.58 3.43 9.21
N THR A 13 8.29 2.46 8.60
CA THR A 13 8.35 1.08 9.12
C THR A 13 9.10 1.00 10.45
N ARG A 14 10.03 1.93 10.72
CA ARG A 14 10.71 2.06 12.01
C ARG A 14 9.77 2.48 13.14
N MET A 15 8.72 3.25 12.85
CA MET A 15 7.79 3.77 13.86
C MET A 15 6.52 2.92 14.05
N THR A 16 5.98 2.33 12.97
CA THR A 16 4.65 1.69 13.01
C THR A 16 4.62 0.27 12.42
N GLY A 17 5.76 -0.23 11.91
CA GLY A 17 5.84 -1.54 11.26
C GLY A 17 5.18 -1.59 9.89
N ARG A 18 5.55 -2.58 9.07
CA ARG A 18 4.99 -2.80 7.72
C ARG A 18 3.49 -3.13 7.76
N GLU A 19 3.03 -3.73 8.86
CA GLU A 19 1.63 -4.12 9.07
C GLU A 19 0.70 -2.90 9.17
N ALA A 20 1.05 -1.91 9.99
CA ALA A 20 0.23 -0.72 10.16
C ALA A 20 0.09 0.02 8.83
N ILE A 21 1.20 0.21 8.11
CA ILE A 21 1.19 0.83 6.77
C ILE A 21 0.22 0.09 5.85
N ARG A 22 0.30 -1.23 5.74
CA ARG A 22 -0.61 -1.98 4.87
C ARG A 22 -2.08 -1.93 5.33
N SER A 23 -2.34 -2.09 6.61
CA SER A 23 -3.69 -2.03 7.19
C SER A 23 -4.33 -0.66 6.92
N THR A 24 -3.60 0.41 7.18
CA THR A 24 -4.06 1.77 6.93
C THR A 24 -4.28 2.04 5.44
N HIS A 25 -3.45 1.48 4.54
CA HIS A 25 -3.72 1.55 3.09
C HIS A 25 -5.06 0.90 2.73
N MET A 26 -5.33 -0.30 3.26
CA MET A 26 -6.57 -1.01 3.01
C MET A 26 -7.78 -0.22 3.51
N VAL A 27 -7.72 0.33 4.73
CA VAL A 27 -8.80 1.15 5.31
C VAL A 27 -9.07 2.41 4.48
N PHE A 28 -8.02 3.16 4.09
CA PHE A 28 -8.23 4.35 3.27
C PHE A 28 -8.74 4.01 1.88
N ALA A 29 -8.23 2.94 1.26
CA ALA A 29 -8.69 2.52 -0.06
C ALA A 29 -10.18 2.14 -0.03
N THR A 30 -10.63 1.36 0.96
CA THR A 30 -12.04 0.99 1.09
C THR A 30 -12.92 2.20 1.39
N MET A 31 -12.47 3.10 2.27
CA MET A 31 -13.19 4.33 2.58
C MET A 31 -13.32 5.22 1.34
N THR A 32 -12.24 5.46 0.58
CA THR A 32 -12.29 6.24 -0.67
C THR A 32 -13.28 5.66 -1.67
N LEU A 33 -13.28 4.35 -1.87
CA LEU A 33 -14.22 3.69 -2.79
C LEU A 33 -15.67 3.81 -2.32
N ALA A 34 -15.93 3.63 -1.03
CA ALA A 34 -17.26 3.75 -0.45
C ALA A 34 -17.80 5.18 -0.58
N PHE A 35 -17.02 6.19 -0.19
CA PHE A 35 -17.41 7.59 -0.31
C PHE A 35 -17.60 8.01 -1.77
N GLY A 36 -16.72 7.56 -2.68
CA GLY A 36 -16.87 7.82 -4.11
C GLY A 36 -18.16 7.21 -4.69
N LEU A 37 -18.49 5.98 -4.30
CA LEU A 37 -19.72 5.31 -4.72
C LEU A 37 -20.96 6.04 -4.19
N VAL A 38 -20.98 6.37 -2.89
CA VAL A 38 -22.09 7.11 -2.28
C VAL A 38 -22.25 8.47 -2.97
N HIS A 39 -21.16 9.21 -3.18
CA HIS A 39 -21.17 10.48 -3.90
C HIS A 39 -21.82 10.36 -5.28
N ALA A 40 -21.45 9.33 -6.05
CA ALA A 40 -22.02 9.08 -7.37
C ALA A 40 -23.52 8.72 -7.32
N VAL A 41 -23.91 7.84 -6.38
CA VAL A 41 -25.30 7.36 -6.23
C VAL A 41 -26.23 8.43 -5.68
N CYS A 42 -25.72 9.44 -4.97
CA CYS A 42 -26.56 10.55 -4.51
C CYS A 42 -27.11 11.39 -5.67
N PHE A 43 -26.42 11.51 -6.81
CA PHE A 43 -26.87 12.37 -7.92
C PHE A 43 -28.21 11.96 -8.53
N PRO A 44 -28.46 10.68 -8.87
CA PRO A 44 -29.76 10.26 -9.38
C PRO A 44 -30.90 10.33 -8.36
N LEU A 45 -30.57 10.46 -7.07
CA LEU A 45 -31.55 10.61 -6.00
C LEU A 45 -31.96 12.08 -5.79
N LEU A 46 -31.26 13.04 -6.41
CA LEU A 46 -31.64 14.44 -6.36
C LEU A 46 -32.88 14.68 -7.23
N THR A 47 -33.92 15.23 -6.62
CA THR A 47 -35.18 15.55 -7.32
C THR A 47 -35.07 16.78 -8.20
N ASP A 48 -34.12 17.66 -7.90
CA ASP A 48 -33.99 18.98 -8.54
C ASP A 48 -33.15 18.93 -9.82
N LEU A 49 -32.41 17.84 -10.04
CA LEU A 49 -31.57 17.62 -11.21
C LEU A 49 -31.98 16.30 -11.87
N VAL A 50 -32.38 16.34 -13.15
CA VAL A 50 -32.67 15.13 -13.92
C VAL A 50 -31.34 14.45 -14.31
N PHE A 51 -30.73 13.78 -13.34
CA PHE A 51 -29.51 13.01 -13.47
C PHE A 51 -29.85 11.52 -13.49
N GLY A 52 -29.95 10.93 -14.67
CA GLY A 52 -30.17 9.48 -14.78
C GLY A 52 -28.92 8.68 -14.43
N PHE A 53 -29.09 7.39 -14.14
CA PHE A 53 -27.99 6.47 -13.88
C PHE A 53 -27.02 6.31 -15.07
N ASP A 54 -27.53 6.50 -16.29
CA ASP A 54 -26.77 6.57 -17.53
C ASP A 54 -25.68 7.65 -17.48
N LYS A 55 -26.00 8.85 -16.97
CA LYS A 55 -25.04 9.96 -16.84
C LYS A 55 -23.99 9.73 -15.74
N VAL A 56 -24.23 8.81 -14.81
CA VAL A 56 -23.35 8.54 -13.67
C VAL A 56 -22.33 7.46 -13.98
N PHE A 57 -22.71 6.45 -14.76
CA PHE A 57 -21.86 5.29 -15.04
C PHE A 57 -21.28 5.25 -16.45
N ILE A 58 -21.71 6.13 -17.36
CA ILE A 58 -21.19 6.16 -18.73
C ILE A 58 -20.41 7.47 -18.93
N PRO A 59 -19.08 7.40 -19.15
CA PRO A 59 -18.29 8.61 -19.37
C PRO A 59 -18.75 9.33 -20.65
N PHE A 60 -18.73 10.67 -20.61
CA PHE A 60 -19.11 11.58 -21.70
C PHE A 60 -20.58 11.56 -22.11
N TRP A 61 -21.44 10.79 -21.43
CA TRP A 61 -22.86 10.67 -21.83
C TRP A 61 -23.63 12.00 -21.79
N ASP A 62 -23.31 12.86 -20.84
CA ASP A 62 -23.91 14.19 -20.71
C ASP A 62 -23.15 15.30 -21.47
N GLY A 63 -22.05 14.96 -22.15
CA GLY A 63 -21.18 15.90 -22.85
C GLY A 63 -20.31 16.78 -21.95
N ILE A 64 -20.36 16.62 -20.63
CA ILE A 64 -19.61 17.45 -19.68
C ILE A 64 -18.30 16.76 -19.30
N THR A 65 -17.18 17.33 -19.76
CA THR A 65 -15.83 16.78 -19.55
C THR A 65 -15.48 16.56 -18.07
N ARG A 66 -15.91 17.45 -17.18
CA ARG A 66 -15.62 17.34 -15.73
C ARG A 66 -16.27 16.10 -15.09
N HIS A 67 -17.43 15.67 -15.59
CA HIS A 67 -18.10 14.47 -15.09
C HIS A 67 -17.42 13.22 -15.66
N ALA A 68 -17.13 13.22 -16.96
CA ALA A 68 -16.42 12.12 -17.62
C ALA A 68 -15.08 11.78 -16.94
N VAL A 69 -14.29 12.80 -16.57
CA VAL A 69 -13.02 12.60 -15.86
C VAL A 69 -13.21 11.95 -14.48
N GLY A 70 -14.28 12.32 -13.75
CA GLY A 70 -14.61 11.70 -12.46
C GLY A 70 -15.01 10.23 -12.62
N ILE A 71 -15.84 9.93 -13.61
CA ILE A 71 -16.31 8.57 -13.92
C ILE A 71 -15.11 7.67 -14.27
N ILE A 72 -14.27 8.09 -15.22
CA ILE A 72 -13.07 7.34 -15.63
C ILE A 72 -12.14 7.10 -14.44
N GLY A 73 -11.90 8.13 -13.61
CA GLY A 73 -11.08 8.00 -12.42
C GLY A 73 -11.62 6.96 -11.45
N PHE A 74 -12.93 6.97 -11.20
CA PHE A 74 -13.57 6.03 -10.27
C PHE A 74 -13.62 4.59 -10.81
N GLU A 75 -13.96 4.42 -12.09
CA GLU A 75 -13.96 3.11 -12.76
C GLU A 75 -12.58 2.44 -12.71
N LEU A 76 -11.50 3.20 -12.94
CA LEU A 76 -10.14 2.69 -12.82
C LEU A 76 -9.81 2.25 -11.38
N MET A 77 -10.28 2.99 -10.36
CA MET A 77 -10.11 2.58 -8.96
C MET A 77 -10.90 1.30 -8.64
N LEU A 78 -12.14 1.18 -9.14
CA LEU A 78 -12.94 -0.04 -8.99
C LEU A 78 -12.28 -1.24 -9.68
N ALA A 79 -11.76 -1.07 -10.90
CA ALA A 79 -11.04 -2.10 -11.62
C ALA A 79 -9.80 -2.58 -10.83
N ALA A 80 -9.02 -1.65 -10.27
CA ALA A 80 -7.87 -1.99 -9.45
C ALA A 80 -8.27 -2.70 -8.12
N ALA A 81 -9.37 -2.29 -7.50
CA ALA A 81 -9.91 -2.97 -6.32
C ALA A 81 -10.36 -4.40 -6.65
N PHE A 82 -11.09 -4.58 -7.75
CA PHE A 82 -11.53 -5.87 -8.23
C PHE A 82 -10.35 -6.82 -8.51
N THR A 83 -9.31 -6.33 -9.22
CA THR A 83 -8.11 -7.14 -9.47
C THR A 83 -7.35 -7.52 -8.20
N THR A 84 -7.49 -6.75 -7.12
CA THR A 84 -6.91 -7.09 -5.80
C THR A 84 -7.67 -8.24 -5.14
N GLY A 85 -9.01 -8.26 -5.22
CA GLY A 85 -9.82 -9.39 -4.78
C GLY A 85 -9.60 -10.64 -5.64
N ALA A 86 -9.42 -10.44 -6.95
CA ALA A 86 -9.17 -11.49 -7.94
C ALA A 86 -7.68 -11.83 -8.12
N ARG A 87 -6.79 -11.45 -7.20
CA ARG A 87 -5.32 -11.57 -7.38
C ARG A 87 -4.85 -12.97 -7.75
N ASN A 88 -5.56 -14.01 -7.29
CA ASN A 88 -5.21 -15.40 -7.53
C ASN A 88 -5.42 -15.82 -9.00
N LEU A 89 -6.14 -15.01 -9.79
CA LEU A 89 -6.38 -15.24 -11.21
C LEU A 89 -5.31 -14.59 -12.11
N PHE A 90 -4.50 -13.68 -11.58
CA PHE A 90 -3.55 -12.89 -12.36
C PHE A 90 -2.10 -13.21 -12.00
N LYS A 91 -1.21 -13.15 -13.00
CA LYS A 91 0.24 -13.14 -12.75
C LYS A 91 0.60 -11.87 -11.98
N TYR A 92 1.48 -12.01 -10.98
CA TYR A 92 1.90 -10.92 -10.10
C TYR A 92 2.33 -9.65 -10.85
N ARG A 93 3.12 -9.78 -11.93
CA ARG A 93 3.57 -8.63 -12.74
C ARG A 93 2.42 -7.89 -13.42
N THR A 94 1.42 -8.62 -13.93
CA THR A 94 0.25 -8.05 -14.58
C THR A 94 -0.64 -7.36 -13.55
N TRP A 95 -0.88 -8.02 -12.41
CA TRP A 95 -1.60 -7.43 -11.29
C TRP A 95 -0.95 -6.13 -10.82
N LEU A 96 0.38 -6.13 -10.65
CA LEU A 96 1.11 -4.95 -10.20
C LEU A 96 0.97 -3.78 -11.18
N ARG A 97 1.05 -4.02 -12.49
CA ARG A 97 0.86 -2.97 -13.51
C ARG A 97 -0.55 -2.39 -13.49
N ILE A 98 -1.57 -3.23 -13.36
CA ILE A 98 -2.97 -2.77 -13.25
C ILE A 98 -3.15 -1.96 -11.98
N HIS A 99 -2.63 -2.44 -10.85
CA HIS A 99 -2.69 -1.74 -9.58
C HIS A 99 -1.93 -0.41 -9.61
N GLN A 100 -0.80 -0.32 -10.32
CA GLN A 100 -0.08 0.94 -10.58
C GLN A 100 -0.90 1.92 -11.44
N GLY A 101 -1.84 1.44 -12.25
CA GLY A 101 -2.80 2.29 -12.97
C GLY A 101 -3.62 3.20 -12.04
N THR A 102 -3.73 2.86 -10.76
CA THR A 102 -4.40 3.72 -9.75
C THR A 102 -3.74 5.09 -9.59
N TYR A 103 -2.48 5.26 -9.97
CA TYR A 103 -1.84 6.57 -10.00
C TYR A 103 -2.49 7.50 -11.02
N ILE A 104 -2.84 6.98 -12.20
CA ILE A 104 -3.54 7.74 -13.24
C ILE A 104 -4.98 8.01 -12.79
N ALA A 105 -5.65 7.01 -12.21
CA ALA A 105 -6.99 7.15 -11.64
C ALA A 105 -7.06 8.29 -10.61
N PHE A 106 -6.08 8.35 -9.70
CA PHE A 106 -5.98 9.41 -8.70
C PHE A 106 -5.84 10.80 -9.33
N VAL A 107 -5.02 10.96 -10.38
CA VAL A 107 -4.88 12.24 -11.10
C VAL A 107 -6.22 12.69 -11.69
N PHE A 108 -6.96 11.78 -12.33
CA PHE A 108 -8.30 12.10 -12.83
C PHE A 108 -9.26 12.53 -11.72
N LEU A 109 -9.27 11.85 -10.57
CA LEU A 109 -10.13 12.24 -9.44
C LEU A 109 -9.77 13.60 -8.84
N VAL A 110 -8.48 13.96 -8.80
CA VAL A 110 -8.03 15.30 -8.40
C VAL A 110 -8.53 16.36 -9.40
N ILE A 111 -8.38 16.09 -10.70
CA ILE A 111 -8.87 16.97 -11.76
C ILE A 111 -10.39 17.16 -11.66
N HIS A 112 -11.15 16.08 -11.45
CA HIS A 112 -12.59 16.12 -11.23
C HIS A 112 -12.97 17.00 -10.04
N SER A 113 -12.27 16.83 -8.91
CA SER A 113 -12.52 17.63 -7.69
C SER A 113 -12.23 19.11 -7.92
N PHE A 114 -11.14 19.42 -8.63
CA PHE A 114 -10.74 20.79 -8.95
C PHE A 114 -11.75 21.49 -9.86
N PHE A 115 -12.12 20.87 -10.98
CA PHE A 115 -13.11 21.44 -11.90
C PHE A 115 -14.51 21.46 -11.32
N GLY A 116 -14.85 20.50 -10.46
CA GLY A 116 -16.09 20.52 -9.67
C GLY A 116 -16.15 21.73 -8.76
N ALA A 117 -15.09 22.02 -8.01
CA ALA A 117 -15.06 23.20 -7.13
C ALA A 117 -15.04 24.52 -7.89
N ALA A 118 -14.32 24.59 -9.01
CA ALA A 118 -14.33 25.77 -9.87
C ALA A 118 -15.73 26.06 -10.42
N ALA A 119 -16.46 25.03 -10.87
CA ALA A 119 -17.83 25.16 -11.36
C ALA A 119 -18.84 25.56 -10.28
N ASN A 120 -18.61 25.16 -9.03
CA ASN A 120 -19.50 25.44 -7.90
C ASN A 120 -19.11 26.71 -7.12
N GLY A 121 -18.08 27.45 -7.54
CA GLY A 121 -17.60 28.65 -6.85
C GLY A 121 -16.93 28.37 -5.50
N THR A 122 -16.63 27.12 -5.18
CA THR A 122 -16.05 26.69 -3.89
C THR A 122 -14.55 26.41 -3.97
N LEU A 123 -13.87 26.98 -4.98
CA LEU A 123 -12.45 26.74 -5.23
C LEU A 123 -11.57 27.03 -4.01
N ASN A 124 -11.93 28.05 -3.21
CA ASN A 124 -11.20 28.39 -1.98
C ASN A 124 -11.16 27.23 -0.98
N VAL A 125 -12.23 26.43 -0.86
CA VAL A 125 -12.32 25.29 0.07
C VAL A 125 -11.42 24.14 -0.41
N VAL A 126 -11.45 23.85 -1.72
CA VAL A 126 -10.58 22.83 -2.32
C VAL A 126 -9.12 23.27 -2.31
N TRP A 127 -8.84 24.55 -2.45
CA TRP A 127 -7.50 25.09 -2.32
C TRP A 127 -6.95 24.93 -0.90
N LEU A 128 -7.76 25.24 0.12
CA LEU A 128 -7.36 25.13 1.54
C LEU A 128 -7.13 23.66 1.94
N GLY A 129 -8.07 22.76 1.61
CA GLY A 129 -7.93 21.33 1.87
C GLY A 129 -6.84 20.68 1.00
N GLY A 130 -6.72 21.12 -0.25
CA GLY A 130 -5.69 20.70 -1.20
C GLY A 130 -4.30 21.04 -0.69
N ILE A 131 -4.03 22.29 -0.31
CA ILE A 131 -2.74 22.69 0.26
C ILE A 131 -2.38 21.87 1.50
N THR A 132 -3.35 21.63 2.39
CA THR A 132 -3.11 20.94 3.66
C THR A 132 -2.70 19.47 3.46
N LEU A 133 -3.22 18.80 2.44
CA LEU A 133 -2.90 17.39 2.14
C LEU A 133 -1.80 17.23 1.09
N PHE A 134 -1.75 18.12 0.10
CA PHE A 134 -0.87 18.03 -1.06
C PHE A 134 0.53 18.55 -0.77
N ILE A 135 0.70 19.56 0.11
CA ILE A 135 2.03 20.04 0.51
C ILE A 135 2.82 18.95 1.26
N PRO A 136 2.29 18.30 2.31
CA PRO A 136 3.03 17.24 2.99
C PRO A 136 3.34 16.06 2.07
N ALA A 137 2.37 15.64 1.24
CA ALA A 137 2.57 14.54 0.31
C ALA A 137 3.59 14.89 -0.79
N GLY A 138 3.52 16.11 -1.33
CA GLY A 138 4.46 16.63 -2.32
C GLY A 138 5.86 16.82 -1.75
N LEU A 139 5.98 17.33 -0.52
CA LEU A 139 7.24 17.44 0.20
C LEU A 139 7.88 16.05 0.39
N LEU A 140 7.14 15.08 0.91
CA LEU A 140 7.62 13.71 1.07
C LEU A 140 8.02 13.05 -0.26
N CYS A 141 7.31 13.38 -1.35
CA CYS A 141 7.67 12.93 -2.70
C CYS A 141 8.97 13.61 -3.19
N GLY A 142 9.13 14.91 -2.96
CA GLY A 142 10.34 15.67 -3.32
C GLY A 142 11.58 15.19 -2.56
N LEU A 143 11.43 14.88 -1.27
CA LEU A 143 12.51 14.32 -0.44
C LEU A 143 13.08 13.00 -1.01
N ARG A 144 12.33 12.28 -1.85
CA ARG A 144 12.80 11.04 -2.53
C ARG A 144 13.90 11.30 -3.54
N PHE A 145 13.95 12.49 -4.11
CA PHE A 145 14.94 12.86 -5.11
C PHE A 145 16.19 13.49 -4.49
N LEU A 146 16.19 13.73 -3.17
CA LEU A 146 17.36 14.22 -2.46
C LEU A 146 18.33 13.08 -2.13
N PRO A 147 19.65 13.29 -2.33
CA PRO A 147 20.64 12.29 -1.95
C PRO A 147 20.65 12.08 -0.42
N PRO A 148 20.91 10.85 0.06
CA PRO A 148 20.87 10.52 1.48
C PRO A 148 21.75 11.42 2.37
N SER A 149 22.88 11.89 1.84
CA SER A 149 23.79 12.81 2.52
C SER A 149 23.13 14.14 2.89
N THR A 150 22.22 14.65 2.07
CA THR A 150 21.46 15.87 2.35
C THR A 150 20.43 15.64 3.46
N LEU A 151 19.81 14.45 3.49
CA LEU A 151 18.82 14.08 4.52
C LEU A 151 19.48 13.85 5.89
N VAL A 152 20.67 13.26 5.93
CA VAL A 152 21.47 13.11 7.16
C VAL A 152 21.96 14.46 7.66
N ARG A 153 22.45 15.33 6.78
CA ARG A 153 22.88 16.69 7.14
C ARG A 153 21.72 17.55 7.68
N ALA A 154 20.52 17.32 7.18
CA ALA A 154 19.29 17.95 7.67
C ALA A 154 18.75 17.32 8.97
N GLY A 155 19.38 16.27 9.50
CA GLY A 155 18.94 15.57 10.71
C GLY A 155 17.65 14.74 10.55
N LEU A 156 17.20 14.53 9.30
CA LEU A 156 15.97 13.78 8.99
C LEU A 156 16.18 12.26 9.02
N VAL A 157 17.44 11.82 8.93
CA VAL A 157 17.86 10.41 8.95
C VAL A 157 19.04 10.27 9.90
N ALA A 158 18.92 9.38 10.89
CA ALA A 158 20.07 8.99 11.71
C ALA A 158 21.10 8.29 10.81
N PRO A 159 22.40 8.60 10.91
CA PRO A 159 23.43 7.84 10.22
C PRO A 159 23.39 6.41 10.79
N GLU A 160 22.69 5.51 10.10
CA GLU A 160 23.10 4.11 10.17
C GLU A 160 24.51 4.08 9.55
N VAL A 161 25.42 3.42 10.25
CA VAL A 161 26.84 3.28 9.89
C VAL A 161 26.93 2.83 8.41
N MET A 162 27.07 3.80 7.51
CA MET A 162 27.46 3.56 6.13
C MET A 162 28.98 3.45 6.16
N ASP A 163 29.49 2.24 6.03
CA ASP A 163 30.86 2.00 5.62
C ASP A 163 31.08 2.65 4.23
N PRO A 164 31.99 3.62 4.09
CA PRO A 164 32.26 4.30 2.83
C PRO A 164 32.83 3.40 1.72
N LEU A 165 33.24 2.17 2.02
CA LEU A 165 33.95 1.31 1.06
C LEU A 165 33.08 0.26 0.36
N GLY A 166 31.78 0.15 0.69
CA GLY A 166 30.86 -0.76 -0.01
C GLY A 166 31.29 -2.25 0.04
N LEU A 167 32.21 -2.58 0.93
CA LEU A 167 32.39 -3.95 1.36
C LEU A 167 31.24 -4.19 2.33
N MET A 168 30.39 -5.16 2.01
CA MET A 168 29.68 -5.88 3.05
C MET A 168 30.76 -6.32 4.03
N GLU A 169 30.93 -5.63 5.16
CA GLU A 169 31.30 -6.38 6.34
C GLU A 169 30.17 -7.39 6.47
N PRO A 170 30.43 -8.71 6.28
CA PRO A 170 29.43 -9.68 6.65
C PRO A 170 29.16 -9.37 8.11
N SER A 171 27.95 -8.93 8.43
CA SER A 171 27.54 -8.64 9.80
C SER A 171 27.89 -9.87 10.61
N GLY A 172 29.01 -9.80 11.31
CA GLY A 172 29.69 -10.90 11.97
C GLY A 172 29.02 -11.27 13.27
N GLU A 173 27.72 -11.05 13.39
CA GLU A 173 26.90 -11.85 14.27
C GLU A 173 26.42 -13.04 13.44
N GLU A 174 27.04 -14.19 13.65
CA GLU A 174 26.48 -15.47 13.24
C GLU A 174 24.98 -15.47 13.56
N GLY A 175 24.13 -15.41 12.54
CA GLY A 175 22.69 -15.48 12.73
C GLY A 175 22.36 -16.73 13.54
N LYS A 176 21.96 -16.50 14.79
CA LYS A 176 21.70 -17.59 15.73
C LYS A 176 20.74 -18.57 15.07
N ARG A 177 21.07 -19.87 15.14
CA ARG A 177 20.22 -20.91 14.57
C ARG A 177 18.86 -20.85 15.27
N LEU A 178 17.80 -20.81 14.46
CA LEU A 178 16.43 -20.73 14.97
C LEU A 178 15.74 -22.08 14.83
N ASP A 179 14.91 -22.41 15.80
CA ASP A 179 13.85 -23.41 15.66
C ASP A 179 12.51 -22.68 15.49
N VAL A 180 11.79 -23.03 14.44
CA VAL A 180 10.52 -22.42 14.05
C VAL A 180 9.40 -23.41 14.30
N SER A 181 8.37 -22.98 15.02
CA SER A 181 7.14 -23.74 15.20
C SER A 181 5.93 -22.88 14.84
N VAL A 182 4.96 -23.45 14.14
CA VAL A 182 3.71 -22.74 13.81
C VAL A 182 2.54 -23.44 14.46
N ASN A 183 1.82 -22.71 15.31
CA ASN A 183 0.57 -23.18 15.91
C ASN A 183 -0.53 -23.21 14.83
N ASN A 184 -0.92 -24.41 14.42
CA ASN A 184 -1.94 -24.62 13.38
C ASN A 184 -3.36 -24.25 13.82
N GLU A 185 -3.66 -24.18 15.12
CA GLU A 185 -4.97 -23.77 15.64
C GLU A 185 -5.14 -22.24 15.56
N LEU A 186 -4.05 -21.49 15.72
CA LEU A 186 -4.04 -20.03 15.58
C LEU A 186 -3.79 -19.59 14.12
N CYS A 187 -3.17 -20.43 13.29
CA CYS A 187 -2.76 -20.04 11.96
C CYS A 187 -3.93 -20.01 10.95
N HIS A 188 -4.40 -18.81 10.63
CA HIS A 188 -5.46 -18.58 9.63
C HIS A 188 -4.96 -18.50 8.18
N ARG A 189 -3.67 -18.83 7.91
CA ARG A 189 -3.12 -19.01 6.56
C ARG A 189 -3.26 -17.79 5.63
N TYR A 190 -3.15 -16.58 6.16
CA TYR A 190 -3.18 -15.36 5.34
C TYR A 190 -1.98 -15.19 4.38
N GLY A 191 -0.88 -15.91 4.62
CA GLY A 191 0.29 -15.95 3.73
C GLY A 191 1.32 -14.84 3.92
N PHE A 192 1.24 -14.07 5.01
CA PHE A 192 2.20 -13.00 5.28
C PHE A 192 3.60 -13.51 5.58
N CYS A 193 3.72 -14.66 6.26
CA CYS A 193 5.00 -15.30 6.49
C CYS A 193 5.69 -15.70 5.18
N GLN A 194 4.95 -16.18 4.18
CA GLN A 194 5.49 -16.47 2.85
C GLN A 194 5.87 -15.19 2.08
N ALA A 195 5.13 -14.10 2.21
CA ALA A 195 5.48 -12.85 1.53
C ALA A 195 6.80 -12.26 2.07
N GLU A 196 7.05 -12.41 3.37
CA GLU A 196 8.25 -11.86 4.03
C GLU A 196 9.46 -12.80 3.93
N ALA A 197 9.25 -14.12 4.05
CA ALA A 197 10.30 -15.13 3.98
C ALA A 197 9.83 -16.35 3.14
N PRO A 198 9.70 -16.18 1.80
CA PRO A 198 9.21 -17.24 0.91
C PRO A 198 10.11 -18.48 0.88
N GLU A 199 11.39 -18.32 1.23
CA GLU A 199 12.34 -19.42 1.35
C GLU A 199 12.08 -20.30 2.57
N VAL A 200 11.42 -19.76 3.60
CA VAL A 200 11.13 -20.45 4.88
C VAL A 200 9.67 -20.87 4.97
N PHE A 201 8.73 -20.09 4.45
CA PHE A 201 7.28 -20.35 4.56
C PHE A 201 6.61 -20.39 3.19
N GLN A 202 5.82 -21.42 2.93
CA GLN A 202 5.14 -21.65 1.65
C GLN A 202 3.72 -22.16 1.87
N LEU A 203 2.72 -21.40 1.44
CA LEU A 203 1.35 -21.88 1.31
C LEU A 203 1.22 -22.70 0.03
N THR A 204 0.79 -23.95 0.19
CA THR A 204 0.46 -24.82 -0.93
C THR A 204 -0.87 -24.38 -1.56
N LYS A 205 -1.12 -24.85 -2.78
CA LYS A 205 -2.38 -24.62 -3.49
C LYS A 205 -3.59 -25.18 -2.72
N ASP A 206 -3.38 -26.21 -1.93
CA ASP A 206 -4.40 -26.83 -1.06
C ASP A 206 -4.62 -26.06 0.25
N GLY A 207 -4.01 -24.88 0.39
CA GLY A 207 -4.17 -24.00 1.53
C GLY A 207 -3.44 -24.45 2.80
N ARG A 208 -2.49 -25.40 2.72
CA ARG A 208 -1.65 -25.80 3.87
C ARG A 208 -0.37 -24.97 3.91
N LEU A 209 0.06 -24.56 5.09
CA LEU A 209 1.35 -23.89 5.27
C LEU A 209 2.44 -24.95 5.44
N ARG A 210 3.39 -24.99 4.52
CA ARG A 210 4.68 -25.66 4.67
C ARG A 210 5.69 -24.65 5.18
N TYR A 211 6.57 -25.07 6.07
CA TYR A 211 7.67 -24.23 6.51
C TYR A 211 8.88 -25.06 6.89
N GLU A 212 10.06 -24.44 6.82
CA GLU A 212 11.31 -25.03 7.30
C GLU A 212 11.41 -24.78 8.81
N SER A 213 11.36 -25.84 9.61
CA SER A 213 11.48 -25.74 11.07
C SER A 213 12.87 -25.28 11.49
N ARG A 214 13.90 -25.52 10.68
CA ARG A 214 15.29 -25.18 11.01
C ARG A 214 15.93 -24.40 9.86
N PRO A 215 15.52 -23.13 9.66
CA PRO A 215 16.03 -22.33 8.55
C PRO A 215 17.53 -22.10 8.72
N GLU A 216 18.21 -21.96 7.59
CA GLU A 216 19.64 -21.62 7.58
C GLU A 216 19.88 -20.30 8.31
N THR A 217 21.04 -20.18 8.96
CA THR A 217 21.47 -18.99 9.71
C THR A 217 21.31 -17.69 8.92
N ARG A 218 21.57 -17.67 7.62
CA ARG A 218 21.39 -16.48 6.76
C ARG A 218 19.93 -16.00 6.63
N LEU A 219 18.96 -16.84 6.99
CA LEU A 219 17.53 -16.55 6.93
C LEU A 219 16.96 -16.16 8.31
N SER A 220 17.77 -16.07 9.36
CA SER A 220 17.32 -15.77 10.73
C SER A 220 16.52 -14.48 10.81
N ASP A 221 17.00 -13.42 10.17
CA ASP A 221 16.38 -12.10 10.24
C ASP A 221 15.06 -12.04 9.47
N LYS A 222 15.03 -12.63 8.27
CA LYS A 222 13.79 -12.81 7.49
C LYS A 222 12.77 -13.64 8.26
N THR A 223 13.21 -14.70 8.94
CA THR A 223 12.35 -15.56 9.76
C THR A 223 11.77 -14.79 10.96
N ARG A 224 12.60 -14.02 11.66
CA ARG A 224 12.17 -13.16 12.78
C ARG A 224 11.21 -12.06 12.31
N SER A 225 11.46 -11.49 11.13
CA SER A 225 10.54 -10.55 10.47
C SER A 225 9.20 -11.21 10.15
N ALA A 226 9.21 -12.40 9.55
CA ALA A 226 8.00 -13.16 9.21
C ALA A 226 7.15 -13.50 10.45
N ALA A 227 7.78 -13.85 11.58
CA ALA A 227 7.09 -14.05 12.85
C ALA A 227 6.42 -12.77 13.36
N ARG A 228 7.11 -11.61 13.29
CA ARG A 228 6.54 -10.30 13.64
C ARG A 228 5.37 -9.90 12.72
N CYS A 229 5.39 -10.33 11.46
CA CYS A 229 4.31 -10.07 10.50
C CYS A 229 3.12 -11.05 10.60
N CYS A 230 3.15 -12.02 11.52
CA CYS A 230 2.04 -12.96 11.71
C CYS A 230 0.92 -12.31 12.53
N PRO A 231 -0.27 -12.01 11.95
CA PRO A 231 -1.33 -11.28 12.65
C PRO A 231 -1.90 -12.06 13.83
N MET A 232 -1.95 -13.39 13.68
CA MET A 232 -2.44 -14.30 14.71
C MET A 232 -1.36 -14.68 15.73
N ARG A 233 -0.13 -14.15 15.59
CA ARG A 233 1.04 -14.50 16.40
C ARG A 233 1.24 -16.02 16.52
N ALA A 234 0.98 -16.74 15.44
CA ALA A 234 1.01 -18.19 15.40
C ALA A 234 2.43 -18.78 15.26
N ILE A 235 3.46 -17.96 15.08
CA ILE A 235 4.85 -18.42 14.83
C ILE A 235 5.66 -18.24 16.12
N ASP A 236 6.14 -19.34 16.69
CA ASP A 236 7.08 -19.38 17.81
C ASP A 236 8.51 -19.56 17.28
N LEU A 237 9.45 -18.80 17.84
CA LEU A 237 10.86 -18.84 17.48
C LEU A 237 11.72 -19.09 18.71
N ARG A 238 12.54 -20.15 18.66
CA ARG A 238 13.48 -20.47 19.74
C ARG A 238 14.91 -20.37 19.23
N GLU A 239 15.75 -19.66 19.98
CA GLU A 239 17.18 -19.62 19.71
C GLU A 239 17.81 -20.94 20.17
N ARG A 240 18.65 -21.51 19.31
CA ARG A 240 19.41 -22.72 19.64
C ARG A 240 20.80 -22.32 20.08
N SER A 241 21.13 -22.59 21.34
CA SER A 241 22.52 -22.63 21.81
C SER A 241 23.20 -23.89 21.26
N LEU A 242 24.49 -23.81 20.97
CA LEU A 242 25.34 -24.91 20.51
C LEU A 242 25.20 -26.17 21.39
#